data_AF-A0A4Q3T7H9-F1
#
_entry.id   AF-A0A4Q3T7H9-F1
#
_cell.length_a   1.000
_cell.length_b   1.000
_cell.length_c   1.000
_cell.angle_alpha   90.00
_cell.angle_beta   90.00
_cell.angle_gamma   90.00
#
_symmetry.space_group_name_H-M   'P 1'
#
loop_
_entity.id
_entity.type
_entity.pdbx_description
1 polymer ?
#
loop_
_entity_poly.entity_id
_entity_poly.type
_entity_poly.pdbx_seq_one_letter_code
_entity_poly.pdbx_strand_id
1 'polypeptide(L)'
;MDIGIDIDAVATTAGVSRATLYRAFDGEGGVNRFIQDRRLHHARAALRRRRAQSPTIADVAHDYGFASASHFSRLFRARYGYSPSEVEVPDTPQDISMSTGPIRHDVLGEWLADLKRA
;
A
#
# COMPACT_ATOMS: atom_id res chain seq x y z
N MET A 1 -14.65 7.60 5.04
CA MET A 1 -13.61 8.60 5.33
C MET A 1 -12.31 7.94 4.86
N ASP A 2 -11.76 8.35 3.71
CA ASP A 2 -10.67 7.69 2.97
C ASP A 2 -9.32 8.01 3.64
N ILE A 3 -8.76 7.09 4.44
CA ILE A 3 -7.61 7.41 5.30
C ILE A 3 -6.30 7.14 4.54
N GLY A 4 -5.72 8.21 3.97
CA GLY A 4 -4.26 8.41 3.97
C GLY A 4 -3.51 8.26 2.64
N ILE A 5 -4.09 7.70 1.58
CA ILE A 5 -3.42 7.57 0.27
C ILE A 5 -4.42 7.82 -0.86
N ASP A 6 -5.06 8.99 -0.85
CA ASP A 6 -5.79 9.52 -2.01
C ASP A 6 -4.84 10.36 -2.88
N ILE A 7 -5.15 10.51 -4.17
CA ILE A 7 -4.37 11.30 -5.12
C ILE A 7 -4.20 12.75 -4.65
N ASP A 8 -5.18 13.29 -3.93
CA ASP A 8 -5.14 14.65 -3.40
C ASP A 8 -4.14 14.79 -2.28
N ALA A 9 -4.13 13.81 -1.38
CA ALA A 9 -3.17 13.74 -0.29
C ALA A 9 -1.75 13.58 -0.85
N VAL A 10 -1.57 12.70 -1.85
CA VAL A 10 -0.27 12.50 -2.52
C VAL A 10 0.20 13.77 -3.21
N ALA A 11 -0.67 14.42 -3.98
CA ALA A 11 -0.36 15.69 -4.67
C ALA A 11 0.01 16.80 -3.68
N THR A 12 -0.76 16.93 -2.60
CA THR A 12 -0.53 17.93 -1.55
C THR A 12 0.78 17.67 -0.81
N THR A 13 1.06 16.43 -0.41
CA THR A 13 2.31 16.06 0.27
C THR A 13 3.53 16.23 -0.65
N ALA A 14 3.38 15.94 -1.95
CA ALA A 14 4.45 16.10 -2.93
C ALA A 14 4.63 17.56 -3.40
N GLY A 15 3.67 18.45 -3.11
CA GLY A 15 3.70 19.84 -3.55
C GLY A 15 3.51 20.02 -5.06
N VAL A 16 2.81 19.09 -5.72
CA VAL A 16 2.60 19.10 -7.18
C VAL A 16 1.11 19.10 -7.52
N SER A 17 0.78 19.55 -8.72
CA SER A 17 -0.59 19.42 -9.24
C SER A 17 -0.92 17.96 -9.54
N ARG A 18 -2.21 17.60 -9.51
CA ARG A 18 -2.68 16.27 -9.96
C ARG A 18 -2.23 15.96 -11.40
N ALA A 19 -2.27 16.94 -12.29
CA ALA A 19 -1.87 16.76 -13.69
C ALA A 19 -0.38 16.42 -13.82
N THR A 20 0.48 17.06 -13.02
CA THR A 20 1.89 16.72 -12.92
C THR A 20 2.09 15.29 -12.42
N LEU A 21 1.33 14.90 -11.40
CA LEU A 21 1.36 13.55 -10.86
C LEU A 21 0.92 12.51 -11.90
N TYR A 22 -0.19 12.73 -12.62
CA TYR A 22 -0.63 11.84 -13.70
C TYR A 22 0.43 11.68 -14.78
N ARG A 23 1.05 12.78 -15.24
CA ARG A 23 2.12 12.73 -16.26
C ARG A 23 3.35 11.98 -15.77
N ALA A 24 3.71 12.12 -14.49
CA ALA A 24 4.87 11.43 -13.92
C ALA A 24 4.70 9.90 -13.91
N PHE A 25 3.46 9.41 -13.78
CA PHE A 25 3.16 7.98 -13.71
C PHE A 25 2.61 7.38 -15.02
N ASP A 26 2.59 8.13 -16.12
CA ASP A 26 2.01 7.69 -17.39
C ASP A 26 2.72 6.42 -17.94
N GLY A 27 4.04 6.34 -17.77
CA GLY A 27 4.85 5.16 -18.16
C GLY A 27 4.78 3.96 -17.20
N GLU A 28 4.18 4.12 -16.01
CA GLU A 28 4.18 3.10 -14.95
C GLU A 28 2.80 2.45 -14.72
N GLY A 29 1.87 2.65 -15.67
CA GLY A 29 0.49 2.16 -15.58
C GLY A 29 -0.43 3.10 -14.77
N GLY A 30 0.00 4.34 -14.55
CA GLY A 30 -0.79 5.43 -14.00
C GLY A 30 -0.73 5.56 -12.47
N VAL A 31 -0.92 6.79 -12.00
CA VAL A 31 -0.86 7.13 -10.56
C VAL A 31 -1.88 6.34 -9.72
N ASN A 32 -3.04 6.00 -10.28
CA ASN A 32 -4.06 5.22 -9.57
C ASN A 32 -3.58 3.80 -9.28
N ARG A 33 -2.84 3.18 -10.21
CA ARG A 33 -2.23 1.87 -10.00
C ARG A 33 -1.16 1.94 -8.90
N PHE A 34 -0.33 2.98 -8.94
CA PHE A 34 0.66 3.22 -7.89
C PHE A 34 0.00 3.36 -6.51
N ILE A 35 -1.02 4.22 -6.39
CA ILE A 35 -1.78 4.41 -5.15
C ILE A 35 -2.40 3.09 -4.67
N GLN A 36 -3.01 2.33 -5.58
CA GLN A 36 -3.60 1.03 -5.27
C GLN A 36 -2.57 0.04 -4.73
N ASP A 37 -1.39 -0.04 -5.36
CA ASP A 37 -0.30 -0.90 -4.89
C ASP A 37 0.20 -0.48 -3.50
N ARG A 38 0.28 0.83 -3.24
CA ARG A 38 0.61 1.34 -1.90
C ARG A 38 -0.46 0.97 -0.88
N ARG A 39 -1.75 1.14 -1.20
CA ARG A 39 -2.87 0.73 -0.33
C ARG A 39 -2.80 -0.77 -0.02
N LEU A 40 -2.57 -1.62 -1.02
CA LEU A 40 -2.39 -3.07 -0.84
C LEU A 40 -1.20 -3.40 0.06
N HIS A 41 -0.10 -2.65 -0.06
CA HIS A 41 1.08 -2.82 0.79
C HIS A 41 0.80 -2.55 2.26
N HIS A 42 0.16 -1.43 2.57
CA HIS A 42 -0.17 -1.09 3.95
C HIS A 42 -1.27 -2.01 4.52
N ALA A 43 -2.28 -2.36 3.71
CA ALA A 43 -3.29 -3.34 4.08
C ALA A 43 -2.65 -4.69 4.47
N ARG A 44 -1.69 -5.19 3.69
CA ARG A 44 -0.93 -6.42 4.02
C ARG A 44 -0.23 -6.33 5.37
N ALA A 45 0.41 -5.19 5.66
CA ALA A 45 1.08 -4.97 6.94
C ALA A 45 0.09 -4.98 8.12
N ALA A 46 -1.11 -4.42 7.92
CA ALA A 46 -2.18 -4.49 8.91
C ALA A 46 -2.70 -5.92 9.10
N LEU A 47 -2.90 -6.68 8.02
CA LEU A 47 -3.31 -8.09 8.08
C LEU A 47 -2.34 -8.93 8.91
N ARG A 48 -1.02 -8.76 8.72
CA ARG A 48 0.03 -9.49 9.48
C ARG A 48 0.05 -9.17 10.97
N ARG A 49 -0.51 -8.02 11.40
CA ARG A 49 -0.52 -7.58 12.80
C ARG A 49 -1.81 -7.95 13.54
N ARG A 50 -2.76 -8.59 12.84
CA ARG A 50 -4.03 -9.00 13.42
C ARG A 50 -3.82 -10.03 14.51
N ARG A 51 -4.55 -9.88 15.61
CA ARG A 51 -4.65 -10.88 16.67
C ARG A 51 -6.08 -11.40 16.69
N ALA A 52 -6.25 -12.70 16.88
CA ALA A 52 -7.54 -13.33 17.16
C ALA A 52 -8.67 -12.86 16.20
N GLN A 53 -8.44 -12.93 14.89
CA GLN A 53 -9.41 -12.65 13.83
C GLN A 53 -9.92 -11.19 13.73
N SER A 54 -9.31 -10.24 14.45
CA SER A 54 -9.67 -8.82 14.38
C SER A 54 -8.46 -7.91 14.08
N PRO A 55 -8.61 -6.84 13.27
CA PRO A 55 -9.78 -6.52 12.42
C PRO A 55 -10.13 -7.63 11.40
N THR A 56 -11.33 -7.62 10.80
CA THR A 56 -11.74 -8.60 9.75
C THR A 56 -11.26 -8.17 8.37
N ILE A 57 -11.11 -9.08 7.39
CA ILE A 57 -10.57 -8.71 6.06
C ILE A 57 -11.37 -7.56 5.42
N ALA A 58 -12.68 -7.54 5.64
CA ALA A 58 -13.56 -6.45 5.20
C ALA A 58 -13.21 -5.11 5.88
N ASP A 59 -12.90 -5.12 7.18
CA ASP A 59 -12.49 -3.91 7.90
C ASP A 59 -11.19 -3.34 7.34
N VAL A 60 -10.16 -4.18 7.08
CA VAL A 60 -8.93 -3.67 6.43
C VAL A 60 -9.19 -3.22 5.00
N ALA A 61 -10.06 -3.90 4.24
CA ALA A 61 -10.41 -3.40 2.92
C ALA A 61 -11.02 -1.99 3.02
N HIS A 62 -11.94 -1.78 3.97
CA HIS A 62 -12.59 -0.50 4.20
C HIS A 62 -11.61 0.59 4.70
N ASP A 63 -10.82 0.28 5.72
CA ASP A 63 -9.86 1.20 6.35
C ASP A 63 -8.81 1.72 5.37
N TYR A 64 -8.44 0.89 4.37
CA TYR A 64 -7.48 1.23 3.34
C TYR A 64 -8.13 1.69 2.01
N GLY A 65 -9.42 2.02 2.05
CA GLY A 65 -10.12 2.70 0.96
C GLY A 65 -10.46 1.81 -0.24
N PHE A 66 -10.65 0.51 -0.05
CA PHE A 66 -11.18 -0.37 -1.08
C PHE A 66 -12.71 -0.40 -1.05
N ALA A 67 -13.33 -0.29 -2.22
CA ALA A 67 -14.79 -0.27 -2.37
C ALA A 67 -15.50 -1.53 -1.83
N SER A 68 -14.81 -2.68 -1.81
CA SER A 68 -15.33 -3.91 -1.21
C SER A 68 -14.20 -4.88 -0.86
N ALA A 69 -14.47 -5.80 0.07
CA ALA A 69 -13.58 -6.89 0.42
C ALA A 69 -13.25 -7.80 -0.78
N SER A 70 -14.23 -8.03 -1.67
CA SER A 70 -14.06 -8.83 -2.89
C SER A 70 -13.13 -8.15 -3.89
N HIS A 71 -13.29 -6.83 -4.10
CA HIS A 71 -12.40 -6.05 -4.96
C HIS A 71 -10.97 -6.05 -4.41
N PHE A 72 -10.83 -5.78 -3.11
CA PHE A 72 -9.56 -5.88 -2.40
C PHE A 72 -8.89 -7.25 -2.57
N SER A 73 -9.62 -8.34 -2.33
CA SER A 73 -9.07 -9.70 -2.39
C SER A 73 -8.56 -10.07 -3.78
N ARG A 74 -9.26 -9.66 -4.85
CA ARG A 74 -8.83 -9.87 -6.24
C ARG A 74 -7.52 -9.15 -6.53
N LEU A 75 -7.43 -7.87 -6.16
CA LEU A 75 -6.23 -7.06 -6.36
C LEU A 75 -5.05 -7.55 -5.51
N PHE A 76 -5.32 -7.91 -4.26
CA PHE A 76 -4.33 -8.46 -3.35
C PHE A 76 -3.73 -9.76 -3.90
N ARG A 77 -4.58 -10.70 -4.36
CA ARG A 77 -4.12 -11.93 -5.00
C ARG A 77 -3.35 -11.67 -6.29
N ALA A 78 -3.83 -10.74 -7.12
CA ALA A 78 -3.10 -10.35 -8.33
C ALA A 78 -1.71 -9.78 -8.03
N ARG A 79 -1.54 -9.07 -6.91
CA ARG A 79 -0.27 -8.46 -6.51
C ARG A 79 0.70 -9.41 -5.82
N TYR A 80 0.20 -10.29 -4.94
CA TYR A 80 1.01 -11.10 -4.04
C TYR A 80 0.98 -12.61 -4.33
N GLY A 81 0.07 -13.08 -5.18
CA GLY A 81 -0.06 -14.49 -5.55
C GLY A 81 -0.93 -15.33 -4.62
N TYR A 82 -1.34 -14.79 -3.46
CA TYR A 82 -2.18 -15.46 -2.46
C TYR A 82 -3.26 -14.50 -1.94
N SER A 83 -4.31 -15.04 -1.30
CA SER A 83 -5.45 -14.29 -0.79
C SER A 83 -5.16 -13.59 0.55
N PRO A 84 -5.90 -12.53 0.90
CA PRO A 84 -5.78 -11.88 2.20
C PRO A 84 -5.98 -12.81 3.41
N SER A 85 -6.80 -13.86 3.27
CA SER A 85 -7.04 -14.85 4.32
C SER A 85 -5.88 -15.80 4.55
N GLU A 86 -4.99 -15.95 3.56
CA GLU A 86 -3.76 -16.72 3.68
C GLU A 86 -2.61 -15.91 4.30
N VAL A 87 -2.85 -14.64 4.66
CA VAL A 87 -1.90 -13.89 5.49
C VAL A 87 -1.90 -14.52 6.87
N GLU A 88 -0.89 -15.33 7.11
CA GLU A 88 -0.69 -16.08 8.35
C GLU A 88 -0.73 -15.12 9.56
N VAL A 89 -1.68 -15.37 10.47
CA VAL A 89 -1.62 -14.85 11.84
C VAL A 89 -0.65 -15.78 12.56
N PRO A 90 0.52 -15.31 13.03
CA PRO A 90 1.44 -16.20 13.73
C PRO A 90 0.75 -16.77 14.98
N ASP A 91 0.47 -18.08 14.96
CA ASP A 91 -0.19 -18.83 16.05
C ASP A 91 0.80 -19.36 17.09
N THR A 92 2.01 -18.80 17.20
CA THR A 92 3.04 -19.40 18.07
C THR A 92 3.99 -18.36 18.66
N PRO A 93 4.22 -18.37 19.99
CA PRO A 93 5.42 -17.77 20.55
C PRO A 93 6.63 -18.65 20.23
N GLN A 94 7.49 -18.24 19.29
CA GLN A 94 8.97 -18.21 19.37
C GLN A 94 9.70 -18.23 18.00
N ASP A 95 10.75 -17.40 17.95
CA ASP A 95 12.07 -17.58 17.32
C ASP A 95 12.19 -17.78 15.79
N ILE A 96 12.60 -16.72 15.08
CA ILE A 96 13.46 -16.84 13.88
C ILE A 96 14.40 -15.64 13.73
N SER A 97 15.69 -15.96 13.79
CA SER A 97 16.83 -15.13 13.41
C SER A 97 17.01 -15.07 11.88
N MET A 98 17.38 -13.87 11.39
CA MET A 98 18.05 -13.52 10.12
C MET A 98 17.25 -13.16 8.84
N SER A 99 17.38 -11.86 8.51
CA SER A 99 17.76 -11.25 7.21
C SER A 99 16.88 -11.43 5.95
N THR A 100 16.10 -10.39 5.63
CA THR A 100 15.97 -9.85 4.27
C THR A 100 15.68 -8.34 4.40
N GLY A 101 16.50 -7.51 3.75
CA GLY A 101 16.64 -6.08 4.04
C GLY A 101 15.38 -5.21 3.86
N PRO A 102 15.39 -3.99 4.41
CA PRO A 102 14.24 -3.08 4.39
C PRO A 102 13.93 -2.61 2.97
N ILE A 103 12.63 -2.54 2.66
CA ILE A 103 12.13 -1.81 1.50
C ILE A 103 12.70 -0.38 1.58
N ARG A 104 13.45 0.00 0.55
CA ARG A 104 14.08 1.30 0.39
C ARG A 104 13.01 2.38 0.19
N HIS A 105 12.60 3.00 1.30
CA HIS A 105 11.68 4.15 1.35
C HIS A 105 12.36 5.48 0.99
N ASP A 106 13.68 5.48 0.84
CA ASP A 106 14.56 6.61 0.49
C ASP A 106 14.39 7.10 -0.97
N VAL A 107 13.92 6.24 -1.87
CA VAL A 107 13.77 6.56 -3.31
C VAL A 107 12.72 7.66 -3.56
N LEU A 108 11.67 7.75 -2.73
CA LEU A 108 10.66 8.82 -2.83
C LEU A 108 11.19 10.17 -2.35
N GLY A 109 12.07 10.16 -1.34
CA GLY A 109 12.73 11.37 -0.83
C GLY A 109 13.77 11.90 -1.81
N GLU A 110 14.57 11.02 -2.41
CA GLU A 110 15.54 11.35 -3.45
C GLU A 110 14.86 11.88 -4.72
N TRP A 111 13.74 11.27 -5.13
CA TRP A 111 12.94 11.73 -6.26
C TRP A 111 12.31 13.13 -6.05
N LEU A 112 11.77 13.40 -4.86
CA LEU A 112 11.25 14.73 -4.52
C LEU A 112 12.35 15.81 -4.45
N ALA A 113 13.59 15.42 -4.12
CA ALA A 113 14.73 16.33 -4.09
C ALA A 113 15.23 16.68 -5.50
N ASP A 114 15.16 15.74 -6.44
CA ASP A 114 15.57 15.96 -7.84
C ASP A 114 14.54 16.77 -8.64
N LEU A 115 13.25 16.64 -8.34
CA LEU A 115 12.19 17.47 -8.96
C LEU A 115 12.29 18.97 -8.58
N LYS A 116 12.91 19.31 -7.45
CA LYS A 116 13.15 20.70 -7.02
C LYS A 116 14.40 21.33 -7.66
N ARG A 117 15.19 20.56 -8.40
CA ARG A 117 16.44 21.01 -9.04
C ARG A 117 16.32 21.25 -10.55
N ALA A 118 15.15 21.04 -11.15
CA ALA A 118 14.82 21.34 -12.54
C ALA A 118 13.76 22.44 -12.62
#